data_AF-A0A942HXW6-F1
#
_entry.id   AF-A0A942HXW6-F1
#
_cell.length_a   1.000
_cell.length_b   1.000
_cell.length_c   1.000
_cell.angle_alpha   90.00
_cell.angle_beta   90.00
_cell.angle_gamma   90.00
#
_symmetry.space_group_name_H-M   'P 1'
#
loop_
_entity.id
_entity.type
_entity.pdbx_description
1 polymer ?
#
loop_
_entity_poly.entity_id
_entity_poly.type
_entity_poly.pdbx_seq_one_letter_code
_entity_poly.pdbx_strand_id
1 'polypeptide(L)'
;MEGQFDAIQSVKSIETNYGPQVAREVVQIFIADYPGKIAKLKSAIEEGNQDKIRFTAHDIKSGTLSMGVKPMSTICEEIERDSSKMSKERLQELASQLEKDYANISKSYGEYLNIH
;
A
#
# COMPACT_ATOMS: atom_id res chain seq x y z
N MET A 1 16.25 -0.38 -18.05
CA MET A 1 15.69 -1.68 -17.64
C MET A 1 15.10 -1.49 -16.25
N GLU A 2 13.93 -0.88 -16.15
CA GLU A 2 13.11 -0.88 -14.93
C GLU A 2 11.67 -0.77 -15.44
N GLY A 3 10.90 -1.86 -15.34
CA GLY A 3 9.49 -1.85 -15.69
C GLY A 3 8.78 -0.97 -14.69
N GLN A 4 8.52 0.28 -15.06
CA GLN A 4 7.66 1.19 -14.32
C GLN A 4 6.29 0.53 -14.25
N PHE A 5 5.99 -0.15 -13.13
CA PHE A 5 4.64 -0.58 -12.81
C PHE A 5 3.82 0.69 -12.67
N ASP A 6 3.02 0.95 -13.69
CA ASP A 6 2.41 2.25 -13.93
C ASP A 6 1.14 2.32 -13.08
N ALA A 7 1.28 2.69 -11.80
CA ALA A 7 0.17 2.85 -10.86
C ALA A 7 -0.95 3.72 -11.46
N ILE A 8 -0.59 4.64 -12.35
CA ILE A 8 -1.51 5.47 -13.13
C ILE A 8 -2.37 4.64 -14.09
N GLN A 9 -1.85 3.55 -14.68
CA GLN A 9 -2.66 2.65 -15.53
C GLN A 9 -3.80 2.01 -14.77
N SER A 10 -3.59 1.68 -13.50
CA SER A 10 -4.65 1.11 -12.66
C SER A 10 -5.75 2.14 -12.42
N VAL A 11 -5.39 3.38 -12.11
CA VAL A 11 -6.35 4.48 -11.98
C VAL A 11 -7.06 4.76 -13.30
N LYS A 12 -6.33 4.79 -14.43
CA LYS A 12 -6.90 4.92 -15.79
C LYS A 12 -7.86 3.80 -16.13
N SER A 13 -7.57 2.57 -15.71
CA SER A 13 -8.47 1.43 -15.91
C SER A 13 -9.76 1.59 -15.10
N ILE A 14 -9.67 2.05 -13.86
CA ILE A 14 -10.86 2.36 -13.04
C ILE A 14 -11.66 3.49 -13.68
N GLU A 15 -10.99 4.56 -14.11
CA GLU A 15 -11.62 5.69 -14.82
C GLU A 15 -12.32 5.25 -16.10
N THR A 16 -11.71 4.35 -16.88
CA THR A 16 -12.29 3.82 -18.12
C THR A 16 -13.49 2.92 -17.88
N ASN A 17 -13.43 2.06 -16.85
CA ASN A 17 -14.49 1.08 -16.58
C ASN A 17 -15.66 1.65 -15.76
N TYR A 18 -15.39 2.59 -14.84
CA TYR A 18 -16.37 3.07 -13.86
C TYR A 18 -16.55 4.60 -13.87
N GLY A 19 -15.76 5.32 -14.66
CA GLY A 19 -15.82 6.77 -14.80
C GLY A 19 -14.85 7.54 -13.89
N PRO A 20 -14.57 8.82 -14.23
CA PRO A 20 -13.57 9.64 -13.54
C PRO A 20 -13.94 9.97 -12.09
N GLN A 21 -15.23 10.03 -11.75
CA GLN A 21 -15.67 10.32 -10.39
C GLN A 21 -15.36 9.16 -9.43
N VAL A 22 -15.60 7.92 -9.88
CA VAL A 22 -15.30 6.71 -9.11
C VAL A 22 -13.78 6.57 -8.93
N ALA A 23 -13.00 6.82 -9.98
CA ALA A 23 -11.54 6.80 -9.88
C ALA A 23 -11.01 7.81 -8.84
N ARG A 24 -11.58 9.03 -8.80
CA ARG A 24 -11.25 10.03 -7.78
C ARG A 24 -11.59 9.59 -6.36
N GLU A 25 -12.79 9.06 -6.15
CA GLU A 25 -13.23 8.60 -4.83
C GLU A 25 -12.35 7.45 -4.31
N VAL A 26 -12.06 6.47 -5.18
CA VAL A 26 -11.19 5.34 -4.84
C VAL A 26 -9.79 5.80 -4.45
N VAL A 27 -9.21 6.74 -5.21
CA VAL A 27 -7.90 7.32 -4.87
C VAL A 27 -7.95 8.12 -3.56
N GLN A 28 -9.00 8.89 -3.31
CA GLN A 28 -9.14 9.65 -2.06
C GLN A 28 -9.25 8.72 -0.85
N ILE A 29 -10.01 7.63 -0.96
CA ILE A 29 -10.11 6.60 0.07
C ILE A 29 -8.72 5.99 0.33
N PHE A 30 -7.99 5.65 -0.74
CA PHE A 30 -6.63 5.13 -0.63
C PHE A 30 -5.70 6.11 0.11
N ILE A 31 -5.72 7.39 -0.26
CA ILE A 31 -4.86 8.42 0.36
C ILE A 31 -5.24 8.67 1.83
N ALA A 32 -6.51 8.55 2.19
CA ALA A 32 -6.98 8.78 3.56
C ALA A 32 -6.74 7.56 4.49
N ASP A 33 -6.95 6.34 3.99
CA ASP A 33 -7.00 5.12 4.82
C ASP A 33 -5.62 4.49 5.06
N TYR A 34 -4.75 4.51 4.05
CA TYR A 34 -3.48 3.79 4.06
C TYR A 34 -2.44 4.28 5.07
N PRO A 35 -2.28 5.59 5.34
CA PRO A 35 -1.39 6.05 6.40
C PRO A 35 -1.75 5.43 7.76
N GLY A 36 -3.04 5.30 8.06
CA GLY A 36 -3.53 4.67 9.28
C GLY A 36 -3.23 3.17 9.33
N LYS A 37 -3.34 2.47 8.20
CA LYS A 37 -2.99 1.04 8.12
C LYS A 37 -1.49 0.80 8.29
N ILE A 38 -0.65 1.61 7.66
CA ILE A 38 0.81 1.53 7.81
C ILE A 38 1.24 1.84 9.24
N ALA A 39 0.62 2.84 9.89
CA ALA A 39 0.86 3.13 11.30
C ALA A 39 0.49 1.96 12.21
N LYS A 40 -0.68 1.32 11.99
CA LYS A 40 -1.09 0.11 12.72
C LYS A 40 -0.10 -1.04 12.53
N LEU A 41 0.43 -1.23 11.32
CA LEU A 41 1.44 -2.25 11.05
C LEU A 41 2.73 -1.98 11.85
N LYS A 42 3.22 -0.74 11.83
CA LYS A 42 4.39 -0.33 12.62
C LYS A 42 4.16 -0.54 14.12
N SER A 43 3.00 -0.16 14.65
CA SER A 43 2.67 -0.41 16.06
C SER A 43 2.60 -1.90 16.40
N ALA A 44 2.04 -2.74 15.53
CA ALA A 44 2.01 -4.18 15.73
C ALA A 44 3.42 -4.80 15.76
N ILE A 45 4.34 -4.28 14.93
CA ILE A 45 5.77 -4.65 14.94
C ILE A 45 6.43 -4.21 16.24
N GLU A 46 6.12 -3.01 16.73
CA GLU A 46 6.62 -2.52 18.02
C GLU A 46 6.21 -3.41 19.19
N GLU A 47 4.94 -3.79 19.23
CA GLU A 47 4.33 -4.68 20.22
C GLU A 47 4.81 -6.14 20.10
N GLY A 48 5.45 -6.52 18.99
CA GLY A 48 5.84 -7.90 18.71
C GLY A 48 4.63 -8.83 18.48
N ASN A 49 3.46 -8.29 18.16
CA ASN A 49 2.22 -9.05 18.02
C ASN A 49 2.09 -9.63 16.61
N GLN A 50 2.60 -10.85 16.43
CA GLN A 50 2.67 -11.52 15.11
C GLN A 50 1.31 -11.66 14.42
N ASP A 51 0.24 -11.98 15.16
CA ASP A 51 -1.10 -12.09 14.60
C ASP A 51 -1.59 -10.74 14.04
N LYS A 52 -1.35 -9.65 14.78
CA LYS A 52 -1.67 -8.29 14.31
C LYS A 52 -0.83 -7.89 13.10
N ILE A 53 0.47 -8.20 13.04
CA ILE A 53 1.28 -7.81 11.87
C ILE A 53 0.79 -8.56 10.63
N ARG A 54 0.53 -9.87 10.77
CA ARG A 54 0.01 -10.69 9.67
C ARG A 54 -1.34 -10.21 9.19
N PHE A 55 -2.27 -9.94 10.10
CA PHE A 55 -3.60 -9.43 9.77
C PHE A 55 -3.52 -8.07 9.06
N THR A 56 -2.71 -7.14 9.59
CA THR A 56 -2.57 -5.80 9.01
C THR A 56 -1.89 -5.85 7.64
N ALA A 57 -0.87 -6.70 7.48
CA ALA A 57 -0.21 -6.91 6.19
C ALA A 57 -1.18 -7.49 5.15
N HIS A 58 -2.01 -8.45 5.54
CA HIS A 58 -3.05 -9.02 4.68
C HIS A 58 -4.09 -7.97 4.22
N ASP A 59 -4.59 -7.14 5.15
CA ASP A 59 -5.53 -6.06 4.85
C ASP A 59 -4.93 -5.06 3.82
N ILE A 60 -3.70 -4.59 4.05
CA ILE A 60 -3.00 -3.69 3.12
C ILE A 60 -2.78 -4.38 1.75
N LYS A 61 -2.39 -5.66 1.73
CA LYS A 61 -2.20 -6.42 0.48
C LYS A 61 -3.47 -6.46 -0.36
N SER A 62 -4.61 -6.75 0.28
CA SER A 62 -5.89 -6.88 -0.41
C SER A 62 -6.30 -5.60 -1.14
N GLY A 63 -6.12 -4.44 -0.51
CA GLY A 63 -6.45 -3.17 -1.15
C GLY A 63 -5.43 -2.71 -2.18
N THR A 64 -4.14 -3.05 -2.02
CA THR A 64 -3.09 -2.64 -2.99
C THR A 64 -3.19 -3.41 -4.30
N LEU A 65 -3.62 -4.67 -4.26
CA LEU A 65 -3.92 -5.47 -5.45
C LEU A 65 -5.04 -4.85 -6.28
N SER A 66 -6.12 -4.39 -5.64
CA SER A 66 -7.23 -3.70 -6.32
C SER A 66 -6.79 -2.39 -6.98
N MET A 67 -5.76 -1.75 -6.46
CA MET A 67 -5.18 -0.50 -6.98
C MET A 67 -4.03 -0.73 -7.97
N GLY A 68 -3.69 -2.00 -8.27
CA GLY A 68 -2.56 -2.40 -9.12
C GLY A 68 -1.19 -1.97 -8.58
N VAL A 69 -1.11 -1.72 -7.27
CA VAL A 69 0.11 -1.32 -6.58
C VAL A 69 0.92 -2.55 -6.19
N LYS A 70 1.60 -3.11 -7.19
CA LYS A 70 2.34 -4.36 -7.03
C LYS A 70 3.50 -4.29 -6.02
N PRO A 71 4.33 -3.21 -5.95
CA PRO A 71 5.43 -3.14 -4.99
C PRO A 71 4.98 -3.27 -3.53
N MET A 72 3.93 -2.51 -3.14
CA MET A 72 3.37 -2.59 -1.79
C MET A 72 2.76 -3.97 -1.51
N SER A 73 2.06 -4.57 -2.47
CA SER A 73 1.52 -5.92 -2.34
C SER A 73 2.61 -6.96 -2.06
N THR A 74 3.76 -6.86 -2.74
CA THR A 74 4.90 -7.78 -2.54
C THR A 74 5.48 -7.65 -1.13
N ILE A 75 5.68 -6.41 -0.64
CA ILE A 75 6.18 -6.17 0.72
C ILE A 75 5.20 -6.73 1.75
N CYS A 76 3.91 -6.48 1.58
CA CYS A 76 2.88 -7.00 2.47
C CYS A 76 2.81 -8.53 2.45
N GLU A 77 3.00 -9.16 1.29
CA GLU A 77 3.09 -10.63 1.19
C GLU A 77 4.31 -11.18 1.93
N GLU A 78 5.47 -10.53 1.82
CA GLU A 78 6.69 -10.90 2.54
C GLU A 78 6.47 -10.85 4.06
N ILE A 79 5.88 -9.75 4.56
CA ILE A 79 5.54 -9.58 5.98
C ILE A 79 4.49 -10.61 6.44
N GLU A 80 3.42 -10.81 5.66
CA GLU A 80 2.34 -11.75 5.99
C GLU A 80 2.87 -13.18 6.13
N ARG A 81 3.80 -13.59 5.26
CA ARG A 81 4.29 -14.96 5.19
C ARG A 81 5.42 -15.26 6.16
N ASP A 82 6.36 -14.33 6.31
CA ASP A 82 7.65 -14.61 6.96
C ASP A 82 7.92 -13.74 8.20
N SER A 83 6.94 -12.96 8.68
CA SER A 83 7.06 -12.13 9.89
C SER A 83 7.57 -12.87 11.13
N SER A 84 7.17 -14.13 11.31
CA SER A 84 7.63 -14.96 12.44
C SER A 84 9.10 -15.40 12.36
N LYS A 85 9.73 -15.29 11.19
CA LYS A 85 11.13 -15.63 10.93
C LYS A 85 12.03 -14.39 10.82
N MET A 86 11.44 -13.20 10.76
CA MET A 86 12.17 -11.94 10.62
C MET A 86 12.50 -11.35 11.97
N SER A 87 13.60 -10.61 12.04
CA SER A 87 13.87 -9.76 13.18
C SER A 87 12.94 -8.55 13.19
N LYS A 88 12.78 -7.92 14.36
CA LYS A 88 11.98 -6.69 14.50
C LYS A 88 12.52 -5.58 13.61
N GLU A 89 13.84 -5.47 13.50
CA GLU A 89 14.53 -4.48 12.67
C GLU A 89 14.19 -4.68 11.19
N ARG A 90 14.21 -5.94 10.71
CA ARG A 90 13.85 -6.25 9.33
C ARG A 90 12.38 -5.91 9.03
N LEU A 91 11.49 -6.18 9.97
CA LEU A 91 10.07 -5.81 9.84
C LEU A 91 9.88 -4.29 9.81
N GLN A 92 10.62 -3.54 10.63
CA GLN A 92 10.61 -2.07 10.62
C GLN A 92 11.15 -1.50 9.30
N GLU A 93 12.21 -2.09 8.75
CA GLU A 93 12.75 -1.72 7.43
C GLU A 93 11.68 -1.89 6.34
N LEU A 94 11.02 -3.05 6.29
CA LEU A 94 9.97 -3.33 5.31
C LEU A 94 8.77 -2.39 5.47
N ALA A 95 8.34 -2.13 6.71
CA ALA A 95 7.26 -1.17 6.98
C ALA A 95 7.64 0.27 6.59
N SER A 96 8.92 0.64 6.71
CA SER A 96 9.42 1.95 6.26
C SER A 96 9.52 2.03 4.74
N GLN A 97 9.86 0.93 4.06
CA GLN A 97 9.83 0.88 2.60
C GLN A 97 8.39 0.97 2.08
N LEU A 98 7.45 0.29 2.73
CA LEU A 98 6.02 0.37 2.42
C LEU A 98 5.48 1.81 2.48
N GLU A 99 5.90 2.57 3.49
CA GLU A 99 5.54 3.99 3.65
C GLU A 99 6.13 4.87 2.53
N LYS A 100 7.38 4.63 2.13
CA LYS A 100 8.01 5.35 1.01
C LYS A 100 7.29 5.06 -0.30
N ASP A 101 6.97 3.81 -0.57
CA ASP A 101 6.24 3.40 -1.78
C ASP A 101 4.86 4.07 -1.80
N TYR A 102 4.14 4.03 -0.68
CA TYR A 102 2.87 4.74 -0.52
C TYR A 102 3.00 6.25 -0.79
N ALA A 103 4.01 6.92 -0.24
CA ALA A 103 4.23 8.35 -0.46
C ALA A 103 4.48 8.68 -1.93
N ASN A 104 5.25 7.85 -2.63
CA ASN A 104 5.50 8.03 -4.07
C ASN A 104 4.21 7.86 -4.88
N ILE A 105 3.41 6.83 -4.58
CA ILE A 105 2.19 6.52 -5.32
C ILE A 105 1.09 7.54 -5.06
N SER A 106 0.88 7.92 -3.79
CA SER A 106 -0.08 8.95 -3.41
C SER A 106 0.22 10.28 -4.10
N LYS A 107 1.50 10.65 -4.20
CA LYS A 107 1.95 11.83 -4.96
C LYS A 107 1.59 11.71 -6.45
N SER A 108 1.93 10.60 -7.10
CA SER A 108 1.59 10.38 -8.52
C SER A 108 0.08 10.40 -8.77
N TYR A 109 -0.72 9.87 -7.86
CA TYR A 109 -2.18 9.92 -7.93
C TYR A 109 -2.73 11.34 -7.77
N GLY A 110 -2.21 12.11 -6.82
CA GLY A 110 -2.57 13.53 -6.64
C GLY A 110 -2.26 14.36 -7.88
N GLU A 111 -1.08 14.15 -8.48
CA GLU A 111 -0.67 14.80 -9.74
C GLU A 111 -1.59 14.43 -10.92
N TYR A 112 -1.97 13.15 -11.05
CA TYR A 112 -2.82 12.68 -12.16
C TYR A 112 -4.25 13.23 -12.08
N LEU A 113 -4.84 13.25 -10.87
CA LEU A 113 -6.24 13.63 -10.68
C LEU A 113 -6.44 15.13 -10.35
N ASN A 114 -5.35 15.91 -10.28
CA ASN A 114 -5.34 17.30 -9.79
C ASN A 114 -6.02 17.44 -8.41
N ILE A 115 -5.78 16.47 -7.53
CA ILE A 115 -6.29 16.49 -6.16
C ILE A 115 -5.16 17.11 -5.32
N HIS A 116 -5.31 18.39 -4.96
CA HIS A 116 -4.40 19.13 -4.10
C HIS A 116 -4.65 18.85 -2.61
#